data_AF-A0A8H5GLE1-F1
#
_entry.id   AF-A0A8H5GLE1-F1
#
_cell.length_a   1.000
_cell.length_b   1.000
_cell.length_c   1.000
_cell.angle_alpha   90.00
_cell.angle_beta   90.00
_cell.angle_gamma   90.00
#
_symmetry.space_group_name_H-M   'P 1'
#
loop_
_entity.id
_entity.type
_entity.pdbx_description
1 polymer ?
#
loop_
_entity_poly.entity_id
_entity_poly.type
_entity_poly.pdbx_seq_one_letter_code
_entity_poly.pdbx_strand_id
1 'polypeptide(L)'
;MHKLSSRSCYTMSNSSSVIPNPVFPLELEDELHQLQITMAIATATMGMYIWDICIHLTEDYQLLSMSGSRPFPTIVYFVARLSSLGFVFTNTFELTLSQANCAALSYASVGFTITALGCVTFLFFLRLRAVYYNNHLVILLFFAIWLGNLACISMAALIYFPPPYPMKFAGTTYCVKDDLKIGYASITAIGPLVHDTCVFLAISYRLFKNSFPDGSGSGPGHSVESLKKSGDVEKYVLGKNLPHLSRALFQHGQLLYL
;
A
#
# COMPACT_ATOMS: atom_id res chain seq x y z
N MET A 1 -3.06 17.33 -36.39
CA MET A 1 -3.82 17.19 -37.66
C MET A 1 -3.49 15.84 -38.26
N HIS A 2 -4.42 14.87 -38.24
CA HIS A 2 -4.79 14.05 -39.40
C HIS A 2 -5.88 13.05 -39.00
N LYS A 3 -7.04 13.21 -39.65
CA LYS A 3 -8.19 12.29 -39.68
C LYS A 3 -7.81 10.99 -40.40
N LEU A 4 -8.52 9.90 -40.06
CA LEU A 4 -9.04 8.83 -40.94
C LEU A 4 -10.04 8.06 -40.05
N SER A 5 -11.37 8.18 -40.11
CA SER A 5 -12.32 8.09 -41.23
C SER A 5 -12.09 6.87 -42.11
N SER A 6 -12.83 5.79 -41.83
CA SER A 6 -13.22 4.83 -42.85
C SER A 6 -14.60 4.25 -42.53
N ARG A 7 -15.62 4.83 -43.18
CA ARG A 7 -16.87 4.16 -43.52
C ARG A 7 -16.56 3.34 -44.77
N SER A 8 -16.89 2.05 -44.77
CA SER A 8 -16.98 1.27 -46.02
C SER A 8 -18.31 0.53 -46.11
N CYS A 9 -18.93 0.69 -47.28
CA CYS A 9 -20.23 0.20 -47.72
C CYS A 9 -20.36 -1.32 -47.64
N TYR A 10 -21.55 -1.78 -47.25
CA TYR A 10 -22.04 -3.13 -47.56
C TYR A 10 -22.89 -3.05 -48.85
N THR A 11 -22.46 -3.74 -49.90
CA THR A 11 -23.29 -4.09 -51.06
C THR A 11 -23.74 -5.54 -50.96
N MET A 12 -25.05 -5.77 -51.09
CA MET A 12 -25.69 -7.09 -51.15
C MET A 12 -25.23 -7.89 -52.37
N SER A 13 -25.00 -9.20 -52.18
CA SER A 13 -25.30 -10.22 -53.20
C SER A 13 -25.56 -11.59 -52.57
N ASN A 14 -26.31 -12.41 -53.31
CA ASN A 14 -27.34 -13.33 -52.87
C ASN A 14 -26.87 -14.79 -52.65
N SER A 15 -27.52 -15.46 -51.68
CA SER A 15 -27.72 -16.91 -51.43
C SER A 15 -26.63 -17.96 -51.74
N SER A 16 -26.07 -18.53 -50.68
CA SER A 16 -25.94 -19.98 -50.45
C SER A 16 -25.77 -20.23 -48.95
N SER A 17 -26.57 -21.13 -48.40
CA SER A 17 -26.62 -21.49 -46.98
C SER A 17 -25.27 -22.01 -46.47
N VAL A 18 -24.53 -21.16 -45.75
CA VAL A 18 -23.44 -21.56 -44.87
C VAL A 18 -23.75 -20.94 -43.52
N ILE A 19 -24.08 -21.78 -42.55
CA ILE A 19 -24.18 -21.42 -41.15
C ILE A 19 -22.81 -20.83 -40.76
N PRO A 20 -22.67 -19.53 -40.46
CA PRO A 20 -21.43 -19.04 -39.89
C PRO A 20 -21.43 -19.53 -38.46
N ASN A 21 -20.59 -20.52 -38.19
CA ASN A 21 -20.20 -20.90 -36.85
C ASN A 21 -19.88 -19.61 -36.06
N PRO A 22 -20.45 -19.36 -34.87
CA PRO A 22 -20.06 -18.20 -34.09
C PRO A 22 -18.65 -18.47 -33.58
N VAL A 23 -17.65 -18.00 -34.31
CA VAL A 23 -16.31 -17.81 -33.76
C VAL A 23 -16.45 -16.67 -32.77
N PHE A 24 -16.87 -17.03 -31.57
CA PHE A 24 -16.71 -16.21 -30.37
C PHE A 24 -15.20 -15.99 -30.23
N PRO A 25 -14.69 -14.75 -30.28
CA PRO A 25 -13.26 -14.53 -30.16
C PRO A 25 -12.83 -14.99 -28.77
N LEU A 26 -11.98 -16.03 -28.71
CA LEU A 26 -11.45 -16.62 -27.47
C LEU A 26 -10.87 -15.55 -26.52
N GLU A 27 -10.32 -14.47 -27.08
CA GLU A 27 -9.80 -13.31 -26.33
C GLU A 27 -10.87 -12.64 -25.43
N LEU A 28 -12.15 -12.67 -25.80
CA LEU A 28 -13.22 -12.06 -25.01
C LEU A 28 -13.70 -12.98 -23.86
N GLU A 29 -13.57 -14.29 -24.03
CA GLU A 29 -13.92 -15.27 -22.99
C GLU A 29 -12.86 -15.29 -21.87
N ASP A 30 -11.58 -15.20 -22.24
CA ASP A 30 -10.47 -15.11 -21.29
C ASP A 30 -10.56 -13.83 -20.44
N GLU A 31 -10.79 -12.66 -21.06
CA GLU A 31 -10.94 -11.38 -20.35
C GLU A 31 -12.14 -11.38 -19.38
N LEU A 32 -13.27 -11.97 -19.79
CA LEU A 32 -14.44 -12.09 -18.93
C LEU A 32 -14.18 -13.01 -17.73
N HIS A 33 -13.44 -14.11 -17.94
CA HIS A 33 -13.08 -15.02 -16.85
C HIS A 33 -12.11 -14.37 -15.85
N GLN A 34 -11.10 -13.64 -16.35
CA GLN A 34 -10.17 -12.87 -15.49
C GLN A 34 -10.91 -11.81 -14.66
N LEU A 35 -11.88 -11.13 -15.27
CA LEU A 35 -12.70 -10.14 -14.58
C LEU A 35 -13.54 -10.77 -13.46
N GLN A 36 -14.18 -11.91 -13.72
CA GLN A 36 -14.98 -12.64 -12.71
C GLN A 36 -14.12 -13.09 -11.52
N ILE A 37 -12.92 -13.62 -11.78
CA ILE A 37 -11.96 -14.01 -10.74
C ILE A 37 -11.59 -12.78 -9.90
N THR A 38 -11.28 -11.65 -10.55
CA THR A 38 -10.91 -10.41 -9.87
C THR A 38 -12.03 -9.89 -8.98
N MET A 39 -13.28 -9.91 -9.46
CA MET A 39 -14.46 -9.54 -8.67
C MET A 39 -14.65 -10.45 -7.44
N ALA A 40 -14.46 -11.76 -7.60
CA ALA A 40 -14.58 -12.72 -6.50
C ALA A 40 -13.50 -12.49 -5.43
N ILE A 41 -12.24 -12.28 -5.85
CA ILE A 41 -11.11 -11.99 -4.95
C ILE A 41 -11.33 -10.67 -4.21
N ALA A 42 -11.76 -9.61 -4.92
CA ALA A 42 -12.02 -8.30 -4.32
C ALA A 42 -13.14 -8.38 -3.26
N THR A 43 -14.21 -9.12 -3.56
CA THR A 43 -15.32 -9.33 -2.63
C THR A 43 -14.90 -10.14 -1.41
N ALA A 44 -14.13 -11.21 -1.61
CA ALA A 44 -13.58 -12.01 -0.51
C ALA A 44 -12.64 -11.19 0.37
N THR A 45 -11.79 -10.37 -0.24
CA THR A 45 -10.84 -9.50 0.47
C THR A 45 -11.57 -8.44 1.30
N MET A 46 -12.65 -7.85 0.76
CA MET A 46 -13.51 -6.93 1.51
C MET A 46 -14.13 -7.63 2.73
N GLY A 47 -14.67 -8.83 2.55
CA GLY A 47 -15.23 -9.61 3.65
C GLY A 47 -14.20 -9.95 4.72
N MET A 48 -13.02 -10.40 4.32
CA MET A 48 -11.90 -10.69 5.23
C MET A 48 -11.43 -9.45 5.98
N TYR A 49 -11.36 -8.29 5.32
CA TYR A 49 -10.90 -7.05 5.95
C TYR A 49 -11.92 -6.53 6.99
N ILE A 50 -13.22 -6.61 6.67
CA ILE A 50 -14.28 -6.29 7.63
C ILE A 50 -14.23 -7.25 8.82
N TRP A 51 -14.06 -8.55 8.54
CA TRP A 51 -13.93 -9.57 9.57
C TRP A 51 -12.74 -9.32 10.50
N ASP A 52 -11.57 -8.98 9.94
CA ASP A 52 -10.37 -8.61 10.71
C ASP A 52 -10.61 -7.42 11.64
N ILE A 53 -11.28 -6.37 11.15
CA ILE A 53 -11.64 -5.21 11.95
C ILE A 53 -12.57 -5.61 13.10
N CYS A 54 -13.62 -6.38 12.82
CA CYS A 54 -14.59 -6.80 13.83
C CYS A 54 -13.96 -7.60 14.97
N ILE A 55 -13.03 -8.52 14.66
CA ILE A 55 -12.34 -9.32 15.69
C ILE A 55 -11.47 -8.43 16.57
N HIS A 56 -10.67 -7.56 15.97
CA HIS A 56 -9.70 -6.74 16.72
C HIS A 56 -10.31 -5.48 17.35
N LEU A 57 -11.57 -5.15 17.04
CA LEU A 57 -12.19 -3.90 17.49
C LEU A 57 -12.24 -3.76 19.02
N THR A 58 -12.44 -4.87 19.73
CA THR A 58 -12.52 -4.87 21.20
C THR A 58 -11.16 -4.54 21.82
N GLU A 59 -10.09 -5.12 21.29
CA GLU A 59 -8.72 -4.88 21.75
C GLU A 59 -8.27 -3.45 21.38
N ASP A 60 -8.58 -3.02 20.16
CA ASP A 60 -8.33 -1.66 19.68
C ASP A 60 -9.04 -0.59 20.54
N TYR A 61 -10.27 -0.88 21.00
CA TYR A 61 -11.02 0.01 21.89
C TYR A 61 -10.45 0.02 23.32
N GLN A 62 -9.95 -1.12 23.80
CA GLN A 62 -9.24 -1.18 25.08
C GLN A 62 -7.92 -0.39 25.04
N LEU A 63 -7.21 -0.40 23.92
CA LEU A 63 -6.02 0.44 23.71
C LEU A 63 -6.37 1.95 23.75
N LEU A 64 -7.53 2.35 23.22
CA LEU A 64 -8.02 3.73 23.32
C LEU A 64 -8.37 4.14 24.75
N SER A 65 -9.00 3.25 25.51
CA SER A 65 -9.45 3.54 26.87
C SER A 65 -8.33 3.52 27.90
N MET A 66 -7.30 2.68 27.68
CA MET A 66 -6.13 2.58 28.58
C MET A 66 -5.07 3.66 28.29
N SER A 67 -4.92 4.10 27.03
CA SER A 67 -3.86 5.02 26.60
C SER A 67 -4.19 6.51 26.86
N GLY A 68 -4.56 6.83 28.10
CA GLY A 68 -4.98 8.17 28.54
C GLY A 68 -3.91 9.27 28.49
N SER A 69 -2.72 9.05 27.92
CA SER A 69 -1.63 10.02 27.93
C SER A 69 -1.03 10.39 26.57
N ARG A 70 -1.20 9.58 25.51
CA ARG A 70 -0.68 9.88 24.14
C ARG A 70 -1.56 9.31 23.02
N PRO A 71 -2.74 9.91 22.74
CA PRO A 71 -3.67 9.38 21.73
C PRO A 71 -3.19 9.55 20.28
N PHE A 72 -2.10 10.29 20.03
CA PHE A 72 -1.73 10.71 18.68
C PHE A 72 -1.41 9.55 17.71
N PRO A 73 -0.51 8.60 18.03
CA PRO A 73 -0.26 7.44 17.16
C PRO A 73 -1.51 6.56 17.01
N THR A 74 -2.31 6.45 18.07
CA THR A 74 -3.54 5.64 18.06
C THR A 74 -4.57 6.21 17.10
N ILE A 75 -4.81 7.53 17.11
CA ILE A 75 -5.73 8.20 16.17
C ILE A 75 -5.27 7.96 14.73
N VAL A 76 -3.97 8.14 14.45
CA VAL A 76 -3.43 7.90 13.10
C VAL A 76 -3.62 6.44 12.66
N TYR A 77 -3.48 5.49 13.58
CA TYR A 77 -3.74 4.07 13.30
C TYR A 77 -5.19 3.81 12.91
N PHE A 78 -6.16 4.37 13.62
CA PHE A 78 -7.57 4.25 13.24
C PHE A 78 -7.86 4.89 11.88
N VAL A 79 -7.29 6.06 11.61
CA VAL A 79 -7.43 6.71 10.29
C VAL A 79 -6.82 5.84 9.19
N ALA A 80 -5.67 5.21 9.42
CA ALA A 80 -5.05 4.29 8.46
C ALA A 80 -5.96 3.07 8.18
N ARG A 81 -6.52 2.45 9.22
CA ARG A 81 -7.43 1.29 9.09
C ARG A 81 -8.72 1.67 8.35
N LEU A 82 -9.37 2.77 8.73
CA LEU A 82 -10.60 3.24 8.09
C LEU A 82 -10.37 3.64 6.63
N SER A 83 -9.25 4.29 6.34
CA SER A 83 -8.90 4.66 4.96
C SER A 83 -8.63 3.42 4.11
N SER A 84 -7.95 2.41 4.66
CA SER A 84 -7.70 1.15 3.97
C SER A 84 -9.01 0.38 3.68
N LEU A 85 -9.95 0.37 4.64
CA LEU A 85 -11.29 -0.18 4.43
C LEU A 85 -12.03 0.58 3.32
N GLY A 86 -11.99 1.91 3.34
CA GLY A 86 -12.58 2.76 2.30
C GLY A 86 -11.98 2.50 0.92
N PHE A 87 -10.68 2.28 0.84
CA PHE A 87 -10.00 1.89 -0.40
C PHE A 87 -10.51 0.53 -0.92
N VAL A 88 -10.53 -0.51 -0.08
CA VAL A 88 -11.02 -1.84 -0.49
C VAL A 88 -12.48 -1.77 -0.91
N PHE A 89 -13.31 -1.05 -0.17
CA PHE A 89 -14.72 -0.85 -0.49
C PHE A 89 -14.89 -0.17 -1.86
N THR A 90 -14.25 0.98 -2.07
CA THR A 90 -14.36 1.71 -3.34
C THR A 90 -13.87 0.89 -4.53
N ASN A 91 -12.77 0.13 -4.39
CA ASN A 91 -12.27 -0.75 -5.45
C ASN A 91 -13.22 -1.92 -5.75
N THR A 92 -13.78 -2.58 -4.72
CA THR A 92 -14.74 -3.66 -4.94
C THR A 92 -16.00 -3.14 -5.63
N PHE A 93 -16.45 -1.94 -5.31
CA PHE A 93 -17.61 -1.32 -5.96
C PHE A 93 -17.33 -0.93 -7.41
N GLU A 94 -16.11 -0.46 -7.73
CA GLU A 94 -15.69 -0.20 -9.12
C GLU A 94 -15.77 -1.47 -9.99
N LEU A 95 -15.48 -2.62 -9.38
CA LEU A 95 -15.43 -3.91 -10.07
C LEU A 95 -16.79 -4.62 -10.14
N THR A 96 -17.62 -4.53 -9.11
CA THR A 96 -18.82 -5.37 -8.95
C THR A 96 -20.13 -4.69 -9.30
N LEU A 97 -20.21 -3.36 -9.17
CA LEU A 97 -21.46 -2.63 -9.28
C LEU A 97 -21.49 -1.74 -10.53
N SER A 98 -22.63 -1.77 -11.21
CA SER A 98 -22.89 -0.93 -12.36
C SER A 98 -23.23 0.49 -11.92
N GLN A 99 -22.22 1.35 -11.76
CA GLN A 99 -22.38 2.73 -11.31
C GLN A 99 -22.31 3.72 -12.49
N ALA A 100 -23.20 4.72 -12.51
CA ALA A 100 -23.13 5.82 -13.49
C ALA A 100 -21.96 6.80 -13.23
N ASN A 101 -21.42 6.83 -12.00
CA ASN A 101 -20.45 7.83 -11.53
C ASN A 101 -19.07 7.22 -11.25
N CYS A 102 -18.44 6.63 -12.27
CA CYS A 102 -17.09 6.04 -12.18
C CYS A 102 -16.02 7.03 -11.67
N ALA A 103 -16.11 8.29 -12.09
CA ALA A 103 -15.15 9.32 -11.69
C ALA A 103 -15.15 9.56 -10.17
N ALA A 104 -16.33 9.65 -9.55
CA ALA A 104 -16.44 9.93 -8.11
C ALA A 104 -15.84 8.80 -7.27
N LEU A 105 -16.07 7.55 -7.69
CA LEU A 105 -15.55 6.37 -6.99
C LEU A 105 -14.02 6.27 -7.13
N SER A 106 -13.50 6.62 -8.30
CA SER A 106 -12.06 6.69 -8.55
C SER A 106 -11.36 7.79 -7.75
N TYR A 107 -11.96 8.97 -7.62
CA TYR A 107 -11.39 10.01 -6.75
C TYR A 107 -11.40 9.60 -5.27
N ALA A 108 -12.48 8.93 -4.84
CA ALA A 108 -12.57 8.41 -3.48
C ALA A 108 -11.51 7.33 -3.24
N SER A 109 -11.33 6.38 -4.15
CA SER A 109 -10.33 5.31 -4.02
C SER A 109 -8.91 5.87 -3.92
N VAL A 110 -8.54 6.83 -4.78
CA VAL A 110 -7.25 7.53 -4.71
C VAL A 110 -7.07 8.26 -3.38
N GLY A 111 -8.07 9.01 -2.92
CA GLY A 111 -8.01 9.72 -1.66
C GLY A 111 -7.79 8.78 -0.47
N PHE A 112 -8.49 7.65 -0.46
CA PHE A 112 -8.32 6.61 0.55
C PHE A 112 -6.92 5.96 0.49
N THR A 113 -6.38 5.68 -0.69
CA THR A 113 -5.03 5.13 -0.85
C THR A 113 -3.97 6.08 -0.30
N ILE A 114 -4.02 7.36 -0.69
CA ILE A 114 -3.04 8.37 -0.27
C ILE A 114 -3.09 8.53 1.26
N THR A 115 -4.30 8.59 1.82
CA THR A 115 -4.49 8.73 3.27
C THR A 115 -4.00 7.48 4.01
N ALA A 116 -4.36 6.29 3.55
CA ALA A 116 -3.94 5.03 4.17
C ALA A 116 -2.42 4.90 4.19
N LEU A 117 -1.75 5.02 3.03
CA LEU A 117 -0.30 4.90 2.93
C LEU A 117 0.43 6.02 3.67
N GLY A 118 -0.08 7.25 3.60
CA GLY A 118 0.45 8.39 4.36
C GLY A 118 0.40 8.17 5.86
N CYS A 119 -0.72 7.66 6.38
CA CYS A 119 -0.87 7.35 7.81
C CYS A 119 0.00 6.16 8.23
N VAL A 120 0.07 5.08 7.45
CA VAL A 120 0.91 3.90 7.76
C VAL A 120 2.40 4.29 7.84
N THR A 121 2.90 5.00 6.83
CA THR A 121 4.30 5.46 6.78
C THR A 121 4.59 6.46 7.91
N PHE A 122 3.62 7.31 8.26
CA PHE A 122 3.74 8.22 9.40
C PHE A 122 3.77 7.49 10.75
N LEU A 123 3.03 6.38 10.92
CA LEU A 123 3.11 5.56 12.13
C LEU A 123 4.50 4.94 12.31
N PHE A 124 5.11 4.45 11.22
CA PHE A 124 6.49 3.97 11.25
C PHE A 124 7.46 5.07 11.67
N PHE A 125 7.29 6.28 11.13
CA PHE A 125 8.06 7.44 11.55
C PHE A 125 7.86 7.77 13.04
N LEU A 126 6.63 7.73 13.55
CA LEU A 126 6.36 7.97 14.98
C LEU A 126 7.03 6.95 15.89
N ARG A 127 7.04 5.66 15.49
CA ARG A 127 7.79 4.61 16.20
C ARG A 127 9.29 4.89 16.18
N LEU A 128 9.85 5.29 15.04
CA LEU A 128 11.25 5.70 14.92
C LEU A 128 11.56 6.88 15.83
N ARG A 129 10.70 7.91 15.85
CA ARG A 129 10.86 9.08 16.73
C ARG A 129 10.90 8.68 18.20
N ALA A 130 10.05 7.74 18.63
CA ALA A 130 10.05 7.24 20.00
C ALA A 130 11.39 6.55 20.36
N VAL A 131 11.96 5.79 19.43
CA VAL A 131 13.25 5.08 19.60
C VAL A 131 14.45 6.05 19.57
N TYR A 132 14.38 7.11 18.76
CA TYR A 132 15.46 8.09 18.56
C TYR A 132 15.26 9.40 19.32
N TYR A 133 14.59 9.37 20.49
CA TYR A 133 14.21 10.55 21.27
C TYR A 133 15.33 11.59 21.46
N ASN A 134 16.59 11.16 21.55
CA ASN A 134 17.74 12.03 21.81
C ASN A 134 18.42 12.65 20.57
N ASN A 135 18.10 12.21 19.35
CA ASN A 135 18.78 12.64 18.11
C ASN A 135 17.83 13.38 17.15
N HIS A 136 17.67 14.68 17.36
CA HIS A 136 16.80 15.54 16.55
C HIS A 136 17.15 15.55 15.06
N LEU A 137 18.42 15.45 14.70
CA LEU A 137 18.87 15.43 13.30
C LEU A 137 18.34 14.19 12.56
N VAL A 138 18.38 13.02 13.20
CA VAL A 138 17.83 11.78 12.61
C VAL A 138 16.33 11.90 12.42
N ILE A 139 15.61 12.43 13.42
CA ILE A 139 14.17 12.66 13.33
C ILE A 139 13.84 13.61 12.18
N LEU A 140 14.61 14.70 12.01
CA LEU A 140 14.41 15.66 10.92
C LEU A 140 14.64 15.02 9.54
N LEU A 141 15.72 14.24 9.39
CA LEU A 141 16.02 13.54 8.13
C LEU A 141 14.91 12.55 7.77
N PHE A 142 14.47 11.72 8.72
CA PHE A 142 13.37 10.78 8.47
C PHE A 142 12.04 11.47 8.19
N PHE A 143 11.80 12.64 8.78
CA PHE A 143 10.63 13.46 8.44
C PHE A 143 10.71 13.99 7.00
N ALA A 144 11.88 14.43 6.55
CA ALA A 144 12.09 14.83 5.15
C ALA A 144 11.91 13.66 4.17
N ILE A 145 12.39 12.46 4.52
CA ILE A 145 12.17 11.24 3.73
C ILE A 145 10.67 10.90 3.68
N TRP A 146 9.95 11.04 4.80
CA TRP A 146 8.50 10.85 4.83
C TRP A 146 7.76 11.83 3.92
N LEU A 147 8.14 13.12 3.90
CA LEU A 147 7.59 14.10 2.96
C LEU A 147 7.86 13.72 1.50
N GLY A 148 9.06 13.23 1.19
CA GLY A 148 9.40 12.72 -0.14
C GLY A 148 8.55 11.50 -0.53
N ASN A 149 8.30 10.60 0.41
CA ASN A 149 7.39 9.47 0.20
C ASN A 149 5.95 9.93 -0.03
N LEU A 150 5.46 10.90 0.75
CA LEU A 150 4.13 11.48 0.56
C LEU A 150 4.00 12.11 -0.83
N ALA A 151 5.03 12.81 -1.31
CA ALA A 151 5.08 13.34 -2.66
C ALA A 151 5.02 12.21 -3.71
N CYS A 152 5.77 11.13 -3.51
CA CYS A 152 5.75 9.94 -4.38
C CYS A 152 4.36 9.29 -4.44
N ILE A 153 3.71 9.11 -3.29
CA ILE A 153 2.35 8.56 -3.18
C ILE A 153 1.33 9.49 -3.85
N SER A 154 1.50 10.82 -3.73
CA SER A 154 0.59 11.77 -4.37
C SER A 154 0.63 11.70 -5.91
N MET A 155 1.74 11.25 -6.50
CA MET A 155 1.83 11.00 -7.95
C MET A 155 0.93 9.86 -8.40
N ALA A 156 0.47 8.99 -7.49
CA ALA A 156 -0.54 7.99 -7.78
C ALA A 156 -1.82 8.60 -8.33
N ALA A 157 -2.19 9.80 -7.85
CA ALA A 157 -3.37 10.51 -8.35
C ALA A 157 -3.27 10.77 -9.86
N LEU A 158 -2.06 10.97 -10.40
CA LEU A 158 -1.84 11.19 -11.83
C LEU A 158 -2.05 9.93 -12.68
N ILE A 159 -2.04 8.73 -12.07
CA ILE A 159 -2.36 7.47 -12.76
C ILE A 159 -3.85 7.43 -13.13
N TYR A 160 -4.70 8.04 -12.30
CA TYR A 160 -6.15 8.02 -12.46
C TYR A 160 -6.68 9.20 -13.30
N PHE A 161 -5.79 9.94 -13.98
CA PHE A 161 -6.14 10.96 -14.95
C PHE A 161 -5.76 10.52 -16.38
N PRO A 162 -6.72 10.43 -17.32
CA PRO A 162 -8.13 10.83 -17.22
C PRO A 162 -8.99 9.87 -16.36
N PRO A 163 -10.06 10.38 -15.71
CA PRO A 163 -10.92 9.56 -14.87
C PRO A 163 -11.61 8.45 -15.68
N PRO A 164 -11.91 7.30 -15.06
CA PRO A 164 -12.57 6.20 -15.74
C PRO A 164 -13.94 6.61 -16.29
N TYR A 165 -14.26 6.11 -17.48
CA TYR A 165 -15.53 6.39 -18.14
C TYR A 165 -16.49 5.19 -18.04
N PRO A 166 -17.81 5.44 -17.94
CA PRO A 166 -18.81 4.38 -17.91
C PRO A 166 -19.01 3.79 -19.32
N MET A 167 -18.83 2.48 -19.46
CA MET A 167 -19.11 1.71 -20.67
C MET A 167 -20.25 0.74 -20.41
N LYS A 168 -21.30 0.76 -21.24
CA LYS A 168 -22.42 -0.19 -21.12
C LYS A 168 -22.12 -1.45 -21.93
N PHE A 169 -22.14 -2.60 -21.28
CA PHE A 169 -22.00 -3.91 -21.91
C PHE A 169 -23.12 -4.82 -21.41
N ALA A 170 -23.86 -5.47 -22.31
CA ALA A 170 -24.94 -6.42 -21.97
C ALA A 170 -25.98 -5.93 -20.93
N GLY A 171 -26.24 -4.62 -20.87
CA GLY A 171 -27.21 -4.02 -19.92
C GLY A 171 -26.62 -3.61 -18.56
N THR A 172 -25.36 -3.94 -18.28
CA THR A 172 -24.59 -3.48 -17.11
C THR A 172 -23.59 -2.38 -17.52
N THR A 173 -23.34 -1.42 -16.62
CA THR A 173 -22.38 -0.32 -16.86
C THR A 173 -21.08 -0.63 -16.13
N TYR A 174 -19.97 -0.77 -16.82
CA TYR A 174 -18.65 -0.99 -16.24
C TYR A 174 -17.82 0.28 -16.27
N CYS A 175 -16.92 0.44 -15.31
CA CYS A 175 -15.96 1.54 -15.29
C CYS A 175 -14.67 1.11 -15.97
N VAL A 176 -14.39 1.64 -17.16
CA VAL A 176 -13.18 1.33 -17.92
C VAL A 176 -12.16 2.44 -17.70
N LYS A 177 -10.91 2.05 -17.40
CA LYS A 177 -9.76 2.95 -17.26
C LYS A 177 -9.02 2.98 -18.59
N ASP A 178 -8.78 4.17 -19.12
CA ASP A 178 -7.93 4.37 -20.30
C ASP A 178 -6.45 4.23 -19.93
N ASP A 179 -5.62 3.72 -20.86
CA ASP A 179 -4.17 3.51 -20.78
C ASP A 179 -3.51 3.81 -19.41
N LEU A 180 -3.51 2.81 -18.53
CA LEU A 180 -2.86 2.90 -17.23
C LEU A 180 -1.35 3.11 -17.45
N LYS A 181 -0.80 4.25 -17.06
CA LYS A 181 0.64 4.51 -17.19
C LYS A 181 1.43 3.70 -16.16
N ILE A 182 1.77 2.46 -16.50
CA ILE A 182 2.43 1.45 -15.67
C ILE A 182 3.68 2.01 -14.94
N GLY A 183 4.43 2.92 -15.57
CA GLY A 183 5.59 3.57 -14.95
C GLY A 183 5.25 4.32 -13.66
N TYR A 184 4.17 5.09 -13.61
CA TYR A 184 3.76 5.82 -12.40
C TYR A 184 3.24 4.89 -11.31
N ALA A 185 2.61 3.78 -11.69
CA ALA A 185 2.16 2.75 -10.75
C ALA A 185 3.34 2.10 -10.02
N SER A 186 4.42 1.77 -10.74
CA SER A 186 5.63 1.22 -10.12
C SER A 186 6.28 2.20 -9.12
N ILE A 187 6.37 3.48 -9.47
CA ILE A 187 6.95 4.52 -8.61
C ILE A 187 6.14 4.64 -7.31
N THR A 188 4.82 4.66 -7.43
CA THR A 188 3.89 4.70 -6.29
C THR A 188 4.04 3.51 -5.35
N ALA A 189 4.34 2.32 -5.88
CA ALA A 189 4.54 1.12 -5.06
C ALA A 189 5.93 1.05 -4.42
N ILE A 190 6.97 1.46 -5.14
CA ILE A 190 8.37 1.36 -4.70
C ILE A 190 8.68 2.42 -3.63
N GLY A 191 8.12 3.63 -3.72
CA GLY A 191 8.36 4.72 -2.77
C GLY A 191 8.10 4.32 -1.30
N PRO A 192 6.89 3.85 -0.97
CA PRO A 192 6.55 3.37 0.37
C PRO A 192 7.43 2.20 0.81
N LEU A 193 7.74 1.27 -0.09
CA LEU A 193 8.58 0.12 0.21
C LEU A 193 9.99 0.53 0.66
N VAL A 194 10.61 1.47 -0.06
CA VAL A 194 11.94 1.99 0.26
C VAL A 194 11.91 2.73 1.60
N HIS A 195 10.91 3.59 1.81
CA HIS A 195 10.72 4.28 3.07
C HIS A 195 10.61 3.31 4.26
N ASP A 196 9.75 2.31 4.15
CA ASP A 196 9.50 1.35 5.22
C ASP A 196 10.74 0.50 5.50
N THR A 197 11.48 0.12 4.46
CA THR A 197 12.77 -0.59 4.60
C THR A 197 13.81 0.29 5.32
N CYS A 198 13.96 1.56 4.94
CA CYS A 198 14.88 2.48 5.59
C CYS A 198 14.52 2.70 7.07
N VAL A 199 13.23 2.88 7.39
CA VAL A 199 12.76 3.06 8.76
C VAL A 199 12.95 1.78 9.57
N PHE A 200 12.62 0.62 9.01
CA PHE A 200 12.83 -0.67 9.64
C PHE A 200 14.31 -0.90 9.97
N LEU A 201 15.20 -0.70 9.00
CA LEU A 201 16.65 -0.82 9.19
C LEU A 201 17.17 0.11 10.28
N ALA A 202 16.70 1.36 10.33
CA ALA A 202 17.09 2.30 11.38
C ALA A 202 16.65 1.84 12.76
N ILE A 203 15.39 1.43 12.92
CA ILE A 203 14.88 0.91 14.20
C ILE A 203 15.67 -0.35 14.60
N SER A 204 15.89 -1.29 13.68
CA SER A 204 16.67 -2.50 13.92
C SER A 204 18.11 -2.19 14.33
N TYR A 205 18.76 -1.23 13.66
CA TYR A 205 20.12 -0.81 13.99
C TYR A 205 20.21 -0.22 15.41
N ARG A 206 19.23 0.61 15.80
CA ARG A 206 19.22 1.17 17.16
C ARG A 206 18.97 0.12 18.21
N LEU A 207 18.05 -0.82 17.94
CA LEU A 207 17.77 -1.94 18.84
C LEU A 207 18.97 -2.86 18.99
N PHE A 208 19.69 -3.13 17.89
CA PHE A 208 20.95 -3.87 17.89
C PHE A 208 21.97 -3.16 18.77
N LYS A 209 22.22 -1.86 18.56
CA LYS A 209 23.14 -1.07 19.38
C LYS A 209 22.76 -1.07 20.88
N ASN A 210 21.47 -0.96 21.21
CA ASN A 210 21.02 -1.04 22.60
C ASN A 210 21.17 -2.45 23.21
N SER A 211 21.28 -3.50 22.40
CA SER A 211 21.47 -4.89 22.86
C SER A 211 22.93 -5.24 23.16
N PHE A 212 23.89 -4.41 22.74
CA PHE A 212 25.28 -4.48 23.19
C PHE A 212 25.46 -3.50 24.34
N PRO A 213 25.50 -3.95 25.60
CA PRO A 213 25.96 -3.11 26.68
C PRO A 213 27.45 -2.85 26.44
N ASP A 214 27.78 -1.69 25.87
CA ASP A 214 29.14 -1.16 25.95
C ASP A 214 29.44 -0.94 27.44
N GLY A 215 30.22 -1.86 28.00
CA GLY A 215 30.94 -1.58 29.23
C GLY A 215 31.81 -0.35 29.00
N SER A 216 31.61 0.67 29.83
CA SER A 216 32.30 1.96 29.84
C SER A 216 31.64 3.05 28.98
N GLY A 217 30.99 3.98 29.69
CA GLY A 217 30.42 5.17 29.10
C GLY A 217 31.48 6.10 28.49
N SER A 218 31.06 6.85 27.47
CA SER A 218 31.45 8.24 27.20
C SER A 218 30.79 8.74 25.92
N GLY A 219 30.01 9.82 26.03
CA GLY A 219 29.95 10.90 25.03
C GLY A 219 29.15 10.70 23.73
N PRO A 220 28.29 11.66 23.33
CA PRO A 220 27.67 11.71 22.01
C PRO A 220 28.67 12.37 21.02
N GLY A 221 29.15 11.65 20.00
CA GLY A 221 29.98 12.32 18.99
C GLY A 221 30.68 11.50 17.92
N HIS A 222 30.92 10.20 18.09
CA HIS A 222 31.65 9.40 17.09
C HIS A 222 30.91 8.09 16.79
N SER A 223 30.01 8.09 15.82
CA SER A 223 29.32 6.85 15.39
C SER A 223 29.47 6.56 13.89
N VAL A 224 30.55 7.05 13.28
CA VAL A 224 30.93 6.71 11.89
C VAL A 224 32.20 5.85 11.84
N GLU A 225 33.07 5.88 12.86
CA GLU A 225 34.31 5.09 12.86
C GLU A 225 34.16 3.62 13.31
N SER A 226 33.07 3.26 14.01
CA SER A 226 32.86 1.87 14.48
C SER A 226 32.39 0.91 13.39
N LEU A 227 31.97 1.41 12.22
CA LEU A 227 31.62 0.59 11.06
C LEU A 227 32.84 0.04 10.31
N LYS A 228 34.06 0.50 10.63
CA LYS A 228 35.30 0.08 9.97
C LYS A 228 35.89 -1.24 10.52
N LYS A 229 35.22 -1.93 11.43
CA LYS A 229 35.59 -3.30 11.83
C LYS A 229 34.74 -4.33 11.09
N SER A 230 34.85 -4.28 9.76
CA SER A 230 34.15 -5.10 8.76
C SER A 230 34.50 -6.61 8.80
N GLY A 231 34.99 -7.12 9.94
CA GLY A 231 35.31 -8.54 10.15
C GLY A 231 34.41 -9.25 11.19
N ASP A 232 33.67 -8.51 12.02
CA ASP A 232 32.76 -9.08 13.03
C ASP A 232 31.30 -9.14 12.56
N VAL A 233 30.88 -8.27 11.65
CA VAL A 233 29.51 -8.26 11.10
C VAL A 233 29.27 -9.51 10.25
N GLU A 234 30.26 -9.93 9.46
CA GLU A 234 30.19 -11.12 8.61
C GLU A 234 30.09 -12.41 9.43
N LYS A 235 30.79 -12.50 10.56
CA LYS A 235 30.77 -13.66 11.45
C LYS A 235 29.47 -13.79 12.25
N TYR A 236 28.77 -12.68 12.50
CA TYR A 236 27.54 -12.69 13.30
C TYR A 236 26.26 -12.75 12.47
N VAL A 237 26.29 -12.29 11.22
CA VAL A 237 25.21 -12.55 10.24
C VAL A 237 25.12 -14.06 9.92
N LEU A 238 26.21 -14.82 10.08
CA LEU A 238 26.29 -16.25 9.74
C LEU A 238 25.85 -17.26 10.84
N GLY A 239 25.19 -16.84 11.92
CA GLY A 239 24.31 -17.80 12.63
C GLY A 239 24.67 -18.25 14.06
N LYS A 240 25.01 -17.33 14.99
CA LYS A 240 25.05 -17.69 16.42
C LYS A 240 24.19 -16.85 17.39
N ASN A 241 23.61 -15.72 16.96
CA ASN A 241 22.79 -14.87 17.84
C ASN A 241 21.45 -14.39 17.24
N LEU A 242 20.98 -14.97 16.13
CA LEU A 242 19.61 -14.79 15.63
C LEU A 242 18.51 -14.98 16.69
N PRO A 243 18.61 -15.88 17.69
CA PRO A 243 17.55 -15.99 18.70
C PRO A 243 17.42 -14.74 19.57
N HIS A 244 18.48 -13.97 19.83
CA HIS A 244 18.37 -12.76 20.67
C HIS A 244 17.75 -11.58 19.90
N LEU A 245 18.03 -11.49 18.59
CA LEU A 245 17.40 -10.51 17.70
C LEU A 245 15.93 -10.85 17.46
N SER A 246 15.61 -12.12 17.19
CA SER A 246 14.24 -12.63 17.13
C SER A 246 13.50 -12.35 18.44
N ARG A 247 14.13 -12.63 19.59
CA ARG A 247 13.53 -12.40 20.93
C ARG A 247 13.33 -10.93 21.23
N ALA A 248 14.25 -10.05 20.84
CA ALA A 248 14.10 -8.60 21.02
C ALA A 248 13.03 -7.99 20.08
N LEU A 249 12.92 -8.49 18.83
CA LEU A 249 11.84 -8.15 17.90
C LEU A 249 10.48 -8.66 18.41
N PHE A 250 10.41 -9.89 18.91
CA PHE A 250 9.19 -10.46 19.51
C PHE A 250 8.78 -9.71 20.78
N GLN A 251 9.74 -9.36 21.65
CA GLN A 251 9.44 -8.61 22.88
C GLN A 251 8.95 -7.19 22.59
N HIS A 252 9.50 -6.50 21.59
CA HIS A 252 8.98 -5.18 21.18
C HIS A 252 7.66 -5.29 20.40
N GLY A 253 7.44 -6.40 19.67
CA GLY A 253 6.16 -6.72 19.07
C GLY A 253 5.07 -6.90 20.14
N GLN A 254 5.37 -7.61 21.23
CA GLN A 254 4.43 -7.84 22.33
C GLN A 254 4.22 -6.63 23.24
N LEU A 255 5.24 -5.77 23.43
CA LEU A 255 5.09 -4.52 24.20
C LEU A 255 4.29 -3.43 23.46
N LEU A 256 3.91 -3.67 22.20
CA LEU A 256 3.00 -2.81 21.44
C LEU A 256 1.52 -3.23 21.58
N TYR A 257 1.25 -4.35 22.26
CA TYR A 257 -0.09 -4.92 22.50
C TYR A 257 -0.47 -4.94 24.00
N LEU A 258 0.28 -4.27 24.86
CA LEU A 258 0.07 -4.15 26.30
C LEU A 258 0.21 -2.68 26.73
#